data_AF-A0A2N2PUV9-F1
#
_entry.id   AF-A0A2N2PUV9-F1
#
_cell.length_a   1.000
_cell.length_b   1.000
_cell.length_c   1.000
_cell.angle_alpha   90.00
_cell.angle_beta   90.00
_cell.angle_gamma   90.00
#
_symmetry.space_group_name_H-M   'P 1'
#
loop_
_entity.id
_entity.type
_entity.pdbx_description
1 polymer ?
#
loop_
_entity_poly.entity_id
_entity_poly.type
_entity_poly.pdbx_seq_one_letter_code
_entity_poly.pdbx_strand_id
1 'polypeptide(L)'
;MVKNSFDTGPEAWCSYDYHASIVDDGVNVFVLTVWAKAGGVNDSGYVWANHRRWSADVPESPVSILPLIMYQRWVNADPLDLRDAQVSVYLRGDGLQLHGAQCYFWVLANSTRWHYTANPLAISEGSWAAEPCRFTLKNDETLWQRSWAGDPRNPWPLERVLAQVESYGFSFTGFAREVSGRLCMDEFEIRRATHGTEFVKNHLGAIVLNSLGRISPRIARIGTKIEAAARRRN
;
A
#
# COMPACT_ATOMS: atom_id res chain seq x y z
N MET A 1 -1.38 -1.65 -10.38
CA MET A 1 -2.37 -0.78 -9.70
C MET A 1 -3.29 -1.69 -8.92
N VAL A 2 -3.55 -1.39 -7.66
CA VAL A 2 -4.60 -2.06 -6.86
C VAL A 2 -5.81 -1.15 -6.87
N LYS A 3 -7.00 -1.71 -7.12
CA LYS A 3 -8.26 -0.99 -7.05
C LYS A 3 -9.34 -1.93 -6.50
N ASN A 4 -10.02 -1.48 -5.46
CA ASN A 4 -11.21 -2.14 -4.93
C ASN A 4 -12.38 -1.14 -4.99
N SER A 5 -13.41 -1.46 -5.79
CA SER A 5 -14.63 -0.63 -5.91
C SER A 5 -15.77 -1.13 -5.05
N PHE A 6 -15.69 -2.37 -4.58
CA PHE A 6 -16.72 -3.03 -3.79
C PHE A 6 -18.07 -3.13 -4.50
N ASP A 7 -18.11 -3.10 -5.83
CA ASP A 7 -19.35 -3.19 -6.61
C ASP A 7 -19.99 -4.59 -6.51
N THR A 8 -19.19 -5.63 -6.26
CA THR A 8 -19.64 -7.03 -6.30
C THR A 8 -19.31 -7.84 -5.05
N GLY A 9 -18.82 -7.22 -3.98
CA GLY A 9 -18.53 -7.92 -2.73
C GLY A 9 -17.42 -7.29 -1.87
N PRO A 10 -16.96 -8.01 -0.84
CA PRO A 10 -15.97 -7.50 0.10
C PRO A 10 -14.52 -7.53 -0.40
N GLU A 11 -14.28 -8.13 -1.57
CA GLU A 11 -12.98 -8.18 -2.23
C GLU A 11 -11.83 -8.64 -1.31
N ALA A 12 -12.10 -9.66 -0.48
CA ALA A 12 -11.18 -10.26 0.49
C ALA A 12 -10.73 -9.36 1.66
N TRP A 13 -11.34 -8.20 1.86
CA TRP A 13 -11.05 -7.36 3.02
C TRP A 13 -11.62 -7.96 4.31
N CYS A 14 -10.78 -8.02 5.35
CA CYS A 14 -11.14 -8.54 6.66
C CYS A 14 -10.80 -7.55 7.77
N SER A 15 -11.38 -7.72 8.95
CA SER A 15 -10.84 -7.22 10.22
C SER A 15 -10.04 -8.32 10.91
N TYR A 16 -9.18 -7.95 11.85
CA TYR A 16 -8.46 -8.91 12.70
C TYR A 16 -8.99 -8.89 14.14
N ASP A 17 -9.22 -10.07 14.69
CA ASP A 17 -9.65 -10.27 16.07
C ASP A 17 -8.57 -11.08 16.81
N TYR A 18 -7.70 -10.35 17.51
CA TYR A 18 -6.62 -10.94 18.29
C TYR A 18 -7.17 -11.80 19.44
N HIS A 19 -8.22 -11.36 20.12
CA HIS A 19 -8.80 -12.13 21.21
C HIS A 19 -9.37 -13.46 20.70
N ALA A 20 -10.13 -13.43 19.60
CA ALA A 20 -10.58 -14.67 18.97
C ALA A 20 -9.40 -15.56 18.56
N SER A 21 -8.30 -14.97 18.09
CA SER A 21 -7.07 -15.73 17.77
C SER A 21 -6.46 -16.42 18.98
N ILE A 22 -6.48 -15.77 20.16
CA ILE A 22 -6.03 -16.37 21.41
C ILE A 22 -6.95 -17.50 21.89
N VAL A 23 -8.26 -17.35 21.68
CA VAL A 23 -9.25 -18.39 21.99
C VAL A 23 -9.10 -19.59 21.03
N ASP A 24 -8.70 -19.36 19.79
CA ASP A 24 -8.45 -20.38 18.75
C ASP A 24 -7.00 -20.89 18.76
N ASP A 25 -6.45 -21.16 19.95
CA ASP A 25 -5.10 -21.72 20.16
C ASP A 25 -3.96 -20.97 19.45
N GLY A 26 -4.10 -19.65 19.28
CA GLY A 26 -3.11 -18.78 18.63
C GLY A 26 -3.18 -18.77 17.11
N VAL A 27 -4.19 -19.39 16.50
CA VAL A 27 -4.46 -19.29 15.06
C VAL A 27 -5.05 -17.92 14.76
N ASN A 28 -4.47 -17.18 13.81
CA ASN A 28 -4.97 -15.86 13.45
C ASN A 28 -6.40 -15.92 12.89
N VAL A 29 -7.33 -15.27 13.59
CA VAL A 29 -8.74 -15.14 13.20
C VAL A 29 -8.94 -13.81 12.46
N PHE A 30 -9.32 -13.94 11.19
CA PHE A 30 -9.71 -12.83 10.34
C PHE A 30 -11.20 -12.89 10.04
N VAL A 31 -11.91 -11.79 10.30
CA VAL A 31 -13.35 -11.72 10.09
C VAL A 31 -13.62 -10.96 8.80
N LEU A 32 -14.22 -11.63 7.81
CA LEU A 32 -14.57 -10.99 6.54
C LEU A 32 -15.46 -9.76 6.77
N THR A 33 -15.13 -8.67 6.09
CA THR A 33 -15.93 -7.44 6.13
C THR A 33 -17.34 -7.71 5.60
N VAL A 34 -18.31 -6.96 6.12
CA VAL A 34 -19.68 -7.01 5.61
C VAL A 34 -19.75 -6.09 4.40
N TRP A 35 -20.33 -6.61 3.32
CA TRP A 35 -20.58 -5.86 2.09
C TRP A 35 -22.04 -5.37 2.06
N ALA A 36 -22.22 -4.13 1.65
CA ALA A 36 -23.52 -3.57 1.29
C ALA A 36 -23.49 -3.18 -0.18
N LYS A 37 -24.53 -3.55 -0.92
CA LYS A 37 -24.63 -3.32 -2.37
C LYS A 37 -24.78 -1.83 -2.76
N ALA A 38 -25.27 -1.00 -1.85
CA ALA A 38 -25.61 0.41 -2.07
C ALA A 38 -25.33 1.23 -0.80
N GLY A 39 -25.31 2.55 -0.91
CA GLY A 39 -24.95 3.48 0.16
C GLY A 39 -23.46 3.80 0.29
N GLY A 40 -22.65 3.36 -0.67
CA GLY A 40 -21.28 3.82 -0.92
C GLY A 40 -21.24 5.21 -1.58
N VAL A 41 -20.07 5.62 -2.02
CA VAL A 41 -19.84 6.85 -2.78
C VAL A 41 -20.60 6.77 -4.09
N ASN A 42 -21.42 7.79 -4.38
CA ASN A 42 -22.33 7.77 -5.54
C ASN A 42 -23.28 6.55 -5.57
N ASP A 43 -23.68 6.06 -4.38
CA ASP A 43 -24.53 4.88 -4.19
C ASP A 43 -23.94 3.55 -4.69
N SER A 44 -22.60 3.48 -4.78
CA SER A 44 -21.85 2.24 -5.01
C SER A 44 -22.02 1.22 -3.88
N GLY A 45 -21.45 0.03 -4.08
CA GLY A 45 -21.23 -0.90 -2.98
C GLY A 45 -20.11 -0.44 -2.06
N TYR A 46 -20.12 -0.88 -0.81
CA TYR A 46 -19.07 -0.57 0.16
C TYR A 46 -18.90 -1.70 1.17
N VAL A 47 -17.78 -1.68 1.89
CA VAL A 47 -17.50 -2.65 2.96
C VAL A 47 -17.42 -1.98 4.33
N TRP A 48 -17.68 -2.76 5.37
CA TRP A 48 -17.50 -2.29 6.73
C TRP A 48 -17.15 -3.40 7.71
N ALA A 49 -16.50 -3.00 8.80
CA ALA A 49 -16.32 -3.80 10.01
C ALA A 49 -16.77 -2.99 11.22
N ASN A 50 -17.09 -3.66 12.32
CA ASN A 50 -17.46 -3.00 13.57
C ASN A 50 -16.72 -3.64 14.74
N HIS A 51 -16.82 -2.99 15.90
CA HIS A 51 -16.18 -3.39 17.16
C HIS A 51 -16.54 -4.77 17.72
N ARG A 52 -17.43 -5.52 17.06
CA ARG A 52 -17.70 -6.92 17.39
C ARG A 52 -16.90 -7.89 16.52
N ARG A 53 -16.01 -7.38 15.68
CA ARG A 53 -15.24 -8.13 14.66
C ARG A 53 -13.75 -7.80 14.72
N TRP A 54 -13.34 -6.98 15.67
CA TRP A 54 -11.95 -6.64 15.92
C TRP A 54 -11.71 -6.57 17.42
N SER A 55 -10.46 -6.70 17.81
CA SER A 55 -9.99 -6.43 19.17
C SER A 55 -8.64 -5.73 19.10
N ALA A 56 -8.15 -5.22 20.23
CA ALA A 56 -6.78 -4.73 20.32
C ALA A 56 -5.78 -5.86 20.01
N ASP A 57 -4.83 -5.58 19.11
CA ASP A 57 -3.71 -6.43 18.73
C ASP A 57 -2.58 -6.22 19.73
N VAL A 58 -2.46 -7.14 20.67
CA VAL A 58 -1.41 -7.15 21.71
C VAL A 58 -0.49 -8.35 21.45
N PRO A 59 0.82 -8.29 21.73
CA PRO A 59 1.50 -7.27 22.51
C PRO A 59 2.18 -6.17 21.66
N GLU A 60 1.56 -5.72 20.56
CA GLU A 60 2.13 -4.63 19.75
C GLU A 60 2.41 -3.35 20.55
N SER A 61 3.43 -2.59 20.13
CA SER A 61 3.80 -1.31 20.74
C SER A 61 4.11 -0.26 19.66
N PRO A 62 3.20 0.68 19.38
CA PRO A 62 1.95 0.94 20.09
C PRO A 62 0.91 -0.14 19.79
N VAL A 63 0.01 -0.37 20.75
CA VAL A 63 -1.14 -1.25 20.55
C VAL A 63 -1.99 -0.70 19.40
N SER A 64 -2.42 -1.58 18.51
CA SER A 64 -3.25 -1.23 17.37
C SER A 64 -4.56 -2.02 17.34
N ILE A 65 -5.56 -1.51 16.65
CA ILE A 65 -6.73 -2.29 16.20
C ILE A 65 -6.67 -2.26 14.68
N LEU A 66 -6.86 -3.41 14.02
CA LEU A 66 -6.78 -3.55 12.57
C LEU A 66 -8.17 -3.81 11.95
N PRO A 67 -9.00 -2.78 11.76
CA PRO A 67 -10.39 -2.94 11.34
C PRO A 67 -10.55 -3.34 9.87
N LEU A 68 -9.56 -3.07 9.02
CA LEU A 68 -9.62 -3.29 7.58
C LEU A 68 -8.22 -3.71 7.09
N ILE A 69 -8.09 -4.94 6.63
CA ILE A 69 -6.83 -5.60 6.27
C ILE A 69 -6.99 -6.35 4.95
N MET A 70 -5.93 -6.31 4.16
CA MET A 70 -5.76 -7.10 2.96
C MET A 70 -4.40 -7.83 3.00
N TYR A 71 -4.41 -9.14 2.78
CA TYR A 71 -3.21 -9.90 2.45
C TYR A 71 -3.19 -10.23 0.96
N GLN A 72 -2.06 -9.99 0.29
CA GLN A 72 -1.89 -10.32 -1.14
C GLN A 72 -2.14 -11.81 -1.44
N ARG A 73 -1.70 -12.69 -0.53
CA ARG A 73 -1.92 -14.13 -0.66
C ARG A 73 -3.41 -14.55 -0.65
N TRP A 74 -4.31 -13.79 -0.03
CA TRP A 74 -5.74 -14.13 -0.02
C TRP A 74 -6.38 -13.99 -1.41
N VAL A 75 -5.78 -13.17 -2.28
CA VAL A 75 -6.21 -12.94 -3.65
C VAL A 75 -5.22 -13.54 -4.67
N ASN A 76 -4.35 -14.45 -4.23
CA ASN A 76 -3.33 -15.10 -5.05
C ASN A 76 -2.44 -14.10 -5.82
N ALA A 77 -2.09 -12.99 -5.17
CA ALA A 77 -1.21 -11.96 -5.71
C ALA A 77 0.18 -12.01 -5.07
N ASP A 78 1.19 -11.57 -5.82
CA ASP A 78 2.55 -11.37 -5.34
C ASP A 78 2.63 -10.17 -4.38
N PRO A 79 3.66 -10.12 -3.51
CA PRO A 79 3.96 -8.93 -2.71
C PRO A 79 4.10 -7.65 -3.56
N LEU A 80 3.74 -6.52 -2.96
CA LEU A 80 3.73 -5.22 -3.62
C LEU A 80 4.99 -4.41 -3.27
N ASP A 81 5.57 -3.76 -4.28
CA ASP A 81 6.45 -2.62 -4.05
C ASP A 81 5.59 -1.36 -3.88
N LEU A 82 5.59 -0.81 -2.67
CA LEU A 82 4.83 0.36 -2.25
C LEU A 82 5.70 1.60 -2.00
N ARG A 83 7.00 1.57 -2.35
CA ARG A 83 7.87 2.73 -2.24
C ARG A 83 7.35 3.86 -3.13
N ASP A 84 7.10 5.02 -2.53
CA ASP A 84 6.51 6.20 -3.16
C ASP A 84 5.13 5.97 -3.81
N ALA A 85 4.43 4.90 -3.42
CA ALA A 85 3.07 4.65 -3.92
C ALA A 85 2.09 5.69 -3.37
N GLN A 86 1.13 6.09 -4.21
CA GLN A 86 -0.01 6.90 -3.79
C GLN A 86 -1.16 5.98 -3.36
N VAL A 87 -1.75 6.27 -2.21
CA VAL A 87 -2.95 5.61 -1.70
C VAL A 87 -4.12 6.60 -1.77
N SER A 88 -5.30 6.09 -2.13
CA SER A 88 -6.57 6.81 -2.11
C SER A 88 -7.65 5.96 -1.46
N VAL A 89 -8.50 6.54 -0.62
CA VAL A 89 -9.59 5.82 0.04
C VAL A 89 -10.67 6.77 0.57
N TYR A 90 -11.93 6.33 0.56
CA TYR A 90 -12.98 6.94 1.37
C TYR A 90 -13.17 6.14 2.66
N LEU A 91 -13.16 6.84 3.80
CA LEU A 91 -13.44 6.26 5.11
C LEU A 91 -14.62 6.96 5.77
N ARG A 92 -15.57 6.18 6.27
CA ARG A 92 -16.74 6.67 7.00
C ARG A 92 -16.92 5.94 8.32
N GLY A 93 -17.12 6.68 9.39
CA GLY A 93 -17.54 6.16 10.69
C GLY A 93 -19.05 6.19 10.80
N ASP A 94 -19.65 5.14 11.36
CA ASP A 94 -21.06 5.17 11.77
C ASP A 94 -21.13 4.85 13.26
N GLY A 95 -21.40 5.87 14.07
CA GLY A 95 -21.30 5.83 15.52
C GLY A 95 -19.89 5.50 15.99
N LEU A 96 -18.85 5.88 15.23
CA LEU A 96 -17.46 5.48 15.50
C LEU A 96 -16.88 6.32 16.63
N GLN A 97 -16.53 5.67 17.75
CA GLN A 97 -15.92 6.32 18.90
C GLN A 97 -14.45 5.94 19.00
N LEU A 98 -13.57 6.87 18.62
CA LEU A 98 -12.12 6.63 18.55
C LEU A 98 -11.42 6.63 19.92
N HIS A 99 -12.03 7.23 20.95
CA HIS A 99 -11.46 7.30 22.30
C HIS A 99 -9.99 7.78 22.33
N GLY A 100 -9.68 8.78 21.50
CA GLY A 100 -8.33 9.35 21.37
C GLY A 100 -7.47 8.71 20.27
N ALA A 101 -7.89 7.59 19.69
CA ALA A 101 -7.15 7.01 18.57
C ALA A 101 -7.14 7.90 17.34
N GLN A 102 -6.06 7.73 16.58
CA GLN A 102 -5.95 8.18 15.20
C GLN A 102 -5.97 6.97 14.27
N CYS A 103 -6.47 7.19 13.05
CA CYS A 103 -6.47 6.19 11.99
C CYS A 103 -5.24 6.36 11.10
N TYR A 104 -4.53 5.27 10.84
CA TYR A 104 -3.33 5.26 10.01
C TYR A 104 -3.38 4.14 8.98
N PHE A 105 -2.68 4.33 7.87
CA PHE A 105 -2.36 3.24 6.96
C PHE A 105 -1.17 2.45 7.50
N TRP A 106 -1.17 1.13 7.33
CA TRP A 106 -0.06 0.28 7.75
C TRP A 106 0.31 -0.75 6.70
N VAL A 107 1.53 -1.24 6.78
CA VAL A 107 2.11 -2.29 5.93
C VAL A 107 2.80 -3.36 6.77
N LEU A 108 2.83 -4.59 6.25
CA LEU A 108 3.51 -5.73 6.85
C LEU A 108 4.22 -6.53 5.75
N ALA A 109 5.46 -6.91 6.04
CA ALA A 109 6.21 -7.93 5.31
C ALA A 109 7.14 -8.65 6.29
N ASN A 110 7.34 -9.95 6.11
CA ASN A 110 8.22 -10.76 6.96
C ASN A 110 7.96 -10.51 8.46
N SER A 111 6.68 -10.57 8.85
CA SER A 111 6.23 -10.36 10.24
C SER A 111 6.70 -9.04 10.88
N THR A 112 7.03 -8.02 10.10
CA THR A 112 7.38 -6.68 10.60
C THR A 112 6.36 -5.66 10.14
N ARG A 113 5.72 -4.97 11.09
CA ARG A 113 4.61 -4.04 10.83
C ARG A 113 5.02 -2.60 11.05
N TRP A 114 4.68 -1.75 10.09
CA TRP A 114 4.90 -0.31 10.15
C TRP A 114 3.61 0.46 9.87
N HIS A 115 3.34 1.49 10.66
CA HIS A 115 2.21 2.40 10.52
C HIS A 115 2.71 3.74 9.98
N TYR A 116 2.05 4.31 8.97
CA TYR A 116 2.41 5.60 8.38
C TYR A 116 1.83 6.74 9.22
N THR A 117 2.57 7.18 10.23
CA THR A 117 2.10 8.12 11.25
C THR A 117 2.15 9.58 10.82
N ALA A 118 2.88 9.89 9.74
CA ALA A 118 2.95 11.25 9.22
C ALA A 118 1.61 11.80 8.69
N ASN A 119 0.64 10.93 8.38
CA ASN A 119 -0.64 11.33 7.82
C ASN A 119 -1.82 10.60 8.50
N PRO A 120 -2.27 11.04 9.69
CA PRO A 120 -3.52 10.58 10.27
C PRO A 120 -4.67 10.77 9.28
N LEU A 121 -5.44 9.71 9.04
CA LEU A 121 -6.53 9.71 8.08
C LEU A 121 -7.80 10.27 8.71
N ALA A 122 -8.45 11.19 7.98
CA ALA A 122 -9.75 11.69 8.36
C ALA A 122 -10.83 10.62 8.15
N ILE A 123 -11.80 10.57 9.07
CA ILE A 123 -12.97 9.70 8.99
C ILE A 123 -14.21 10.58 9.13
N SER A 124 -15.05 10.59 8.10
CA SER A 124 -16.31 11.33 8.14
C SER A 124 -17.37 10.54 8.90
N GLU A 125 -18.13 11.19 9.78
CA GLU A 125 -19.18 10.55 10.57
C GLU A 125 -20.53 10.58 9.83
N GLY A 126 -21.16 9.41 9.64
CA GLY A 126 -22.50 9.25 9.09
C GLY A 126 -22.67 9.54 7.59
N SER A 127 -21.67 10.11 6.92
CA SER A 127 -21.67 10.39 5.48
C SER A 127 -20.27 10.26 4.87
N TRP A 128 -20.21 10.06 3.55
CA TRP A 128 -18.94 10.08 2.82
C TRP A 128 -18.44 11.50 2.64
N ALA A 129 -17.12 11.69 2.73
CA ALA A 129 -16.48 12.95 2.38
C ALA A 129 -16.69 13.29 0.89
N ALA A 130 -16.57 14.56 0.52
CA ALA A 130 -16.63 14.98 -0.87
C ALA A 130 -15.47 14.42 -1.70
N GLU A 131 -14.29 14.27 -1.08
CA GLU A 131 -13.06 13.79 -1.71
C GLU A 131 -12.43 12.68 -0.85
N PRO A 132 -11.70 11.72 -1.45
CA PRO A 132 -11.04 10.67 -0.69
C PRO A 132 -9.81 11.20 0.03
N CYS A 133 -9.40 10.49 1.09
CA CYS A 133 -8.07 10.66 1.66
C CYS A 133 -7.03 10.24 0.62
N ARG A 134 -6.08 11.12 0.28
CA ARG A 134 -4.97 10.83 -0.63
C ARG A 134 -3.63 11.16 0.00
N PHE A 135 -2.69 10.24 -0.06
CA PHE A 135 -1.35 10.42 0.50
C PHE A 135 -0.32 9.56 -0.24
N THR A 136 0.97 9.92 -0.11
CA THR A 136 2.08 9.18 -0.71
C THR A 136 2.88 8.49 0.39
N LEU A 137 3.18 7.20 0.19
CA LEU A 137 3.97 6.38 1.11
C LEU A 137 5.45 6.68 0.92
N LYS A 138 5.98 7.61 1.71
CA LYS A 138 7.39 7.99 1.66
C LYS A 138 8.25 6.98 2.37
N ASN A 139 9.32 6.53 1.72
CA ASN A 139 10.32 5.67 2.33
C ASN A 139 11.27 6.48 3.22
N ASP A 140 10.75 6.92 4.36
CA ASP A 140 11.47 7.68 5.37
C ASP A 140 10.97 7.22 6.73
N GLU A 141 11.79 6.50 7.49
CA GLU A 141 11.40 5.91 8.78
C GLU A 141 10.91 6.94 9.80
N THR A 142 11.24 8.22 9.66
CA THR A 142 10.74 9.27 10.57
C THR A 142 9.25 9.55 10.41
N LEU A 143 8.67 9.13 9.28
CA LEU A 143 7.25 9.28 8.94
C LEU A 143 6.43 8.05 9.32
N TRP A 144 7.07 7.02 9.87
CA TRP A 144 6.46 5.75 10.22
C TRP A 144 6.75 5.37 11.67
N GLN A 145 5.93 4.47 12.18
CA GLN A 145 6.15 3.83 13.48
C GLN A 145 6.07 2.32 13.32
N ARG A 146 7.14 1.62 13.72
CA ARG A 146 7.14 0.17 13.80
C ARG A 146 6.42 -0.27 15.07
N SER A 147 5.38 -1.08 14.95
CA SER A 147 4.59 -1.59 16.08
C SER A 147 4.92 -3.03 16.48
N TRP A 148 5.41 -3.81 15.51
CA TRP A 148 5.63 -5.24 15.68
C TRP A 148 6.78 -5.77 14.82
N ALA A 149 7.46 -6.79 15.35
CA ALA A 149 8.40 -7.62 14.64
C ALA A 149 8.39 -9.02 15.24
N GLY A 150 8.17 -10.05 14.42
CA GLY A 150 8.19 -11.45 14.86
C GLY A 150 9.52 -11.87 15.50
N ASP A 151 10.65 -11.33 15.01
CA ASP A 151 11.92 -11.31 15.75
C ASP A 151 12.29 -9.87 16.10
N PRO A 152 12.04 -9.41 17.34
CA PRO A 152 12.30 -8.03 17.74
C PRO A 152 13.80 -7.69 17.77
N ARG A 153 14.69 -8.68 17.73
CA ARG A 153 16.15 -8.45 17.66
C ARG A 153 16.63 -8.14 16.26
N ASN A 154 15.83 -8.49 15.24
CA ASN A 154 16.18 -8.30 13.84
C ASN A 154 14.94 -7.91 13.00
N PRO A 155 14.28 -6.78 13.34
CA PRO A 155 13.14 -6.30 12.57
C PRO A 155 13.56 -5.90 11.16
N TRP A 156 12.68 -6.10 10.17
CA TRP A 156 12.96 -5.58 8.83
C TRP A 156 12.90 -4.04 8.81
N PRO A 157 13.90 -3.36 8.21
CA PRO A 157 13.85 -1.92 8.00
C PRO A 157 12.72 -1.56 7.03
N LEU A 158 12.23 -0.32 7.12
CA LEU A 158 11.08 0.13 6.33
C LEU A 158 11.27 -0.09 4.83
N GLU A 159 12.44 0.24 4.28
CA GLU A 159 12.77 0.05 2.86
C GLU A 159 12.49 -1.38 2.37
N ARG A 160 12.87 -2.38 3.18
CA ARG A 160 12.64 -3.79 2.82
C ARG A 160 11.17 -4.15 2.92
N VAL A 161 10.47 -3.63 3.93
CA VAL A 161 9.03 -3.87 4.08
C VAL A 161 8.27 -3.27 2.92
N LEU A 162 8.53 -1.99 2.56
CA LEU A 162 7.86 -1.32 1.46
C LEU A 162 8.16 -1.94 0.10
N ALA A 163 9.34 -2.53 -0.11
CA ALA A 163 9.67 -3.18 -1.38
C ALA A 163 8.93 -4.51 -1.61
N GLN A 164 8.40 -5.15 -0.56
CA GLN A 164 7.81 -6.49 -0.62
C GLN A 164 6.61 -6.64 0.32
N VAL A 165 5.67 -5.69 0.27
CA VAL A 165 4.50 -5.67 1.16
C VAL A 165 3.60 -6.87 0.90
N GLU A 166 3.41 -7.70 1.92
CA GLU A 166 2.58 -8.92 1.90
C GLU A 166 1.15 -8.62 2.37
N SER A 167 1.01 -7.66 3.27
CA SER A 167 -0.27 -7.22 3.82
C SER A 167 -0.26 -5.72 4.10
N TYR A 168 -1.42 -5.09 3.98
CA TYR A 168 -1.61 -3.69 4.32
C TYR A 168 -3.04 -3.45 4.78
N GLY A 169 -3.30 -2.26 5.30
CA GLY A 169 -4.64 -1.88 5.69
C GLY A 169 -4.68 -0.61 6.50
N PHE A 170 -5.71 -0.50 7.34
CA PHE A 170 -5.92 0.62 8.24
C PHE A 170 -5.83 0.15 9.69
N SER A 171 -5.38 1.04 10.56
CA SER A 171 -5.20 0.77 11.99
C SER A 171 -5.66 1.94 12.83
N PHE A 172 -6.27 1.66 13.98
CA PHE A 172 -6.42 2.64 15.05
C PHE A 172 -5.29 2.48 16.06
N THR A 173 -4.64 3.57 16.46
CA THR A 173 -3.58 3.56 17.48
C THR A 173 -3.75 4.75 18.43
N GLY A 174 -3.32 4.60 19.68
CA GLY A 174 -3.36 5.69 20.68
C GLY A 174 -4.71 5.86 21.39
N PHE A 175 -5.58 4.87 21.32
CA PHE A 175 -6.85 4.86 22.04
C PHE A 175 -6.67 4.60 23.54
N ALA A 176 -7.49 5.24 24.37
CA ALA A 176 -7.54 4.98 25.82
C ALA A 176 -8.37 3.73 26.19
N ARG A 177 -9.22 3.27 25.28
CA ARG A 177 -10.03 2.04 25.35
C ARG A 177 -10.37 1.61 23.93
N GLU A 178 -10.73 0.34 23.72
CA GLU A 178 -11.01 -0.16 22.37
C GLU A 178 -12.02 0.70 21.61
N VAL A 179 -11.70 0.97 20.34
CA VAL A 179 -12.53 1.75 19.43
C VAL A 179 -13.86 1.03 19.22
N SER A 180 -14.97 1.76 19.39
CA SER A 180 -16.32 1.24 19.21
C SER A 180 -17.04 1.86 18.00
N GLY A 181 -18.17 1.29 17.60
CA GLY A 181 -18.90 1.69 16.39
C GLY A 181 -18.48 0.89 15.16
N ARG A 182 -18.65 1.50 13.97
CA ARG A 182 -18.41 0.88 12.66
C ARG A 182 -17.50 1.75 11.81
N LEU A 183 -16.50 1.13 11.16
CA LEU A 183 -15.68 1.75 10.13
C LEU A 183 -16.08 1.17 8.77
N CYS A 184 -16.39 2.05 7.83
CA CYS A 184 -16.76 1.75 6.46
C CYS A 184 -15.67 2.24 5.50
N MET A 185 -15.51 1.55 4.38
CA MET A 185 -14.56 1.90 3.34
C MET A 185 -15.19 1.74 1.96
N ASP A 186 -14.82 2.66 1.08
CA ASP A 186 -15.15 2.63 -0.34
C ASP A 186 -14.01 3.21 -1.21
N GLU A 187 -14.02 2.86 -2.49
CA GLU A 187 -13.08 3.23 -3.55
C GLU A 187 -11.60 3.26 -3.10
N PHE A 188 -11.10 2.09 -2.68
CA PHE A 188 -9.70 1.96 -2.28
C PHE A 188 -8.79 1.79 -3.51
N GLU A 189 -7.70 2.55 -3.55
CA GLU A 189 -6.72 2.47 -4.64
C GLU A 189 -5.28 2.60 -4.13
N ILE A 190 -4.38 1.79 -4.72
CA ILE A 190 -2.93 1.98 -4.63
C ILE A 190 -2.36 2.13 -6.05
N ARG A 191 -1.78 3.31 -6.32
CA ARG A 191 -0.99 3.60 -7.52
C ARG A 191 0.49 3.52 -7.18
N ARG A 192 1.18 2.52 -7.72
CA ARG A 192 2.63 2.37 -7.55
C ARG A 192 3.36 3.52 -8.24
N ALA A 193 4.47 3.96 -7.66
CA ALA A 193 5.34 4.93 -8.32
C ALA A 193 5.81 4.34 -9.66
N THR A 194 5.69 5.10 -10.75
CA THR A 194 6.41 4.78 -11.98
C THR A 194 7.89 5.05 -11.71
N HIS A 195 8.64 4.02 -11.33
CA HIS A 195 10.09 4.10 -11.36
C HIS A 195 10.48 4.43 -12.80
N GLY A 196 11.02 5.62 -13.00
CA GLY A 196 11.30 6.15 -14.32
C GLY A 196 12.20 5.21 -15.11
N THR A 197 11.63 4.54 -16.10
CA THR A 197 12.36 4.11 -17.31
C THR A 197 12.93 5.29 -18.12
N GLU A 198 12.89 6.52 -17.59
CA GLU A 198 13.61 7.68 -18.14
C GLU A 198 15.13 7.63 -17.88
N PHE A 199 15.61 6.84 -16.91
CA PHE A 199 17.06 6.74 -16.72
C PHE A 199 17.76 6.03 -17.89
N VAL A 200 17.08 5.11 -18.58
CA VAL A 200 17.64 4.39 -19.73
C VAL A 200 17.65 5.27 -20.99
N LYS A 201 16.67 6.17 -21.18
CA LYS A 201 16.68 7.11 -22.32
C LYS A 201 17.75 8.21 -22.18
N ASN A 202 17.97 8.72 -20.97
CA ASN A 202 18.95 9.78 -20.76
C ASN A 202 20.40 9.27 -20.65
N HIS A 203 20.64 8.01 -20.26
CA HIS A 203 21.99 7.42 -20.30
C HIS A 203 22.36 6.84 -21.67
N LEU A 204 21.44 6.24 -22.43
CA LEU A 204 21.74 5.81 -23.80
C LEU A 204 21.89 7.01 -24.77
N GLY A 205 21.13 8.09 -24.57
CA GLY A 205 21.33 9.34 -25.31
C GLY A 205 22.72 9.95 -25.08
N ALA A 206 23.20 9.96 -23.83
CA ALA A 206 24.52 10.47 -23.49
C ALA A 206 25.68 9.55 -23.95
N ILE A 207 25.48 8.22 -23.96
CA ILE A 207 26.51 7.27 -24.41
C ILE A 207 26.64 7.28 -25.95
N VAL A 208 25.54 7.45 -26.69
CA VAL A 208 25.60 7.58 -28.16
C VAL A 208 26.22 8.91 -28.60
N LEU A 209 25.95 10.01 -27.88
CA LEU A 209 26.56 11.32 -28.18
C LEU A 209 28.06 11.40 -27.81
N ASN A 210 28.50 10.73 -26.73
CA ASN A 210 29.92 10.73 -26.34
C ASN A 210 30.80 9.73 -27.12
N SER A 211 30.22 8.70 -27.75
CA SER A 211 30.97 7.75 -28.58
C SER A 211 31.17 8.21 -30.04
N LEU A 212 30.40 9.19 -30.51
CA LEU A 212 30.58 9.81 -31.83
C LEU A 212 31.62 10.96 -31.86
N GLY A 213 32.06 11.45 -30.69
CA GLY A 213 33.03 12.55 -30.57
C GLY A 213 34.51 12.13 -30.55
N ARG A 214 34.83 10.82 -30.58
CA ARG A 214 36.21 10.31 -30.55
C ARG A 214 36.43 9.18 -31.54
N ILE A 215 36.09 9.41 -32.81
CA ILE A 215 36.54 8.54 -33.90
C ILE A 215 37.83 9.14 -34.47
N SER A 216 38.94 8.44 -34.22
CA SER A 216 40.25 8.69 -34.82
C SER A 216 40.13 8.81 -36.36
N PRO A 217 40.88 9.72 -37.02
CA PRO A 217 40.78 9.98 -38.46
C PRO A 217 41.15 8.77 -39.36
N ARG A 218 41.52 7.62 -38.78
CA ARG A 218 41.78 6.38 -39.52
C ARG A 218 40.52 5.56 -39.88
N ILE A 219 39.37 5.76 -39.24
CA ILE A 219 38.15 4.95 -39.52
C ILE A 219 37.25 5.59 -40.60
N ALA A 220 37.37 6.89 -40.86
CA ALA A 220 36.62 7.59 -41.92
C ALA A 220 36.92 7.08 -43.35
N ARG A 221 38.02 6.33 -43.54
CA ARG A 221 38.40 5.74 -44.84
C ARG A 221 37.74 4.38 -45.14
N ILE A 222 37.04 3.78 -44.17
CA ILE A 222 36.37 2.48 -44.38
C ILE A 222 34.90 2.69 -44.79
N GLY A 223 34.22 3.70 -44.23
CA GLY A 223 32.82 4.01 -44.56
C GLY A 223 32.58 4.40 -46.02
N THR A 224 33.52 5.13 -46.64
CA THR A 224 33.42 5.58 -48.04
C THR A 224 33.61 4.46 -49.07
N LYS A 225 34.20 3.30 -48.69
CA LYS A 225 34.32 2.14 -49.58
C LYS A 225 33.06 1.26 -49.59
N ILE A 226 32.26 1.28 -48.53
CA ILE A 226 31.05 0.45 -48.41
C ILE A 226 29.88 1.07 -49.20
N GLU A 227 29.73 2.41 -49.20
CA GLU A 227 28.70 3.08 -50.01
C GLU A 227 28.94 3.00 -51.53
N ALA A 228 30.21 2.94 -51.96
CA ALA A 228 30.55 2.78 -53.38
C ALA A 228 30.28 1.35 -53.90
N ALA A 229 30.28 0.34 -53.03
CA ALA A 229 29.99 -1.05 -53.39
C ALA A 229 28.47 -1.35 -53.47
N ALA A 230 27.66 -0.64 -52.68
CA ALA A 230 26.20 -0.78 -52.69
C ALA A 230 25.52 -0.12 -53.91
N ARG A 231 26.17 0.86 -54.57
CA ARG A 231 25.66 1.50 -55.80
C ARG A 231 26.03 0.77 -57.10
N ARG A 232 26.78 -0.34 -57.05
CA ARG A 232 27.16 -1.15 -58.23
C ARG A 232 26.47 -2.52 -58.30
N ARG A 233 25.40 -2.74 -57.52
CA ARG A 233 24.53 -3.94 -57.61
C ARG A 233 23.05 -3.58 -57.82
N ASN A 234 22.81 -2.53 -58.61
CA ASN A 234 21.62 -2.45 -59.46
C ASN A 234 21.97 -3.08 -60.81
#